data_AF-A0A7C3ZCT0-F1
#
_entry.id   AF-A0A7C3ZCT0-F1
#
_cell.length_a   1.000
_cell.length_b   1.000
_cell.length_c   1.000
_cell.angle_alpha   90.00
_cell.angle_beta   90.00
_cell.angle_gamma   90.00
#
_symmetry.space_group_name_H-M   'P 1'
#
loop_
_entity.id
_entity.type
_entity.pdbx_description
1 polymer ?
#
loop_
_entity_poly.entity_id
_entity_poly.type
_entity_poly.pdbx_seq_one_letter_code
_entity_poly.pdbx_strand_id
1 'polypeptide(L)'
;MKKLNNNRIITAGIAAIILWIITAAATFDRTFVPLKSYIGENSKIILEVSVINDDLTRTGTLVKRVVFYETYKPFNYKNKVKKNLEKLSFQIKKTDKDYSKLFVLLNIKTPVKLKKSSLSNAKYFSEYAVKSYYHWEYVSKPIIKRFVKYTGFVPLKLSERMFLEYTLDKSVLPTYAFIRKISAGFVYLVRFAAYAFIFGTFVIILLGILIIFYLNK
;
A
#
# COMPACT_ATOMS: atom_id res chain seq x y z
N MET A 1 5.61 38.23 57.49
CA MET A 1 5.12 37.43 56.34
C MET A 1 4.66 38.37 55.23
N LYS A 2 5.50 38.61 54.22
CA LYS A 2 5.09 39.37 53.02
C LYS A 2 4.09 38.50 52.27
N LYS A 3 2.86 38.97 52.09
CA LYS A 3 1.91 38.40 51.11
C LYS A 3 2.63 38.35 49.76
N LEU A 4 3.17 37.19 49.38
CA LEU A 4 3.52 36.94 47.99
C LEU A 4 2.25 37.21 47.20
N ASN A 5 2.32 38.23 46.36
CA ASN A 5 1.17 38.86 45.74
C ASN A 5 0.38 37.77 45.01
N ASN A 6 -0.86 37.48 45.42
CA ASN A 6 -1.73 36.43 44.84
C ASN A 6 -1.70 36.46 43.30
N ASN A 7 -1.54 37.65 42.72
CA ASN A 7 -1.37 37.87 41.29
C ASN A 7 -0.20 37.11 40.64
N ARG A 8 0.95 36.92 41.32
CA ARG A 8 2.10 36.17 40.78
C ARG A 8 1.84 34.67 40.70
N ILE A 9 1.15 34.11 41.70
CA ILE A 9 0.74 32.70 41.70
C ILE A 9 -0.32 32.46 40.62
N ILE A 10 -1.29 33.38 40.50
CA ILE A 10 -2.33 33.32 39.46
C ILE A 10 -1.73 33.44 38.05
N THR A 11 -0.80 34.38 37.82
CA THR A 11 -0.13 34.54 36.52
C THR A 11 0.75 33.35 36.15
N ALA A 12 1.47 32.75 37.12
CA ALA A 12 2.22 31.51 36.89
C ALA A 12 1.31 30.33 36.56
N GLY A 13 0.15 30.22 37.21
CA GLY A 13 -0.87 29.21 36.89
C GLY A 13 -1.44 29.36 35.47
N ILE A 14 -1.78 30.59 35.07
CA ILE A 14 -2.24 30.90 33.71
C ILE A 14 -1.15 30.57 32.68
N ALA A 15 0.11 30.96 32.94
CA ALA A 15 1.23 30.66 32.07
C ALA A 15 1.46 29.15 31.90
N ALA A 16 1.32 28.37 32.98
CA ALA A 16 1.43 26.91 32.94
C ALA A 16 0.30 26.25 32.13
N ILE A 17 -0.94 26.76 32.24
CA ILE A 17 -2.08 26.28 31.42
C ILE A 17 -1.86 26.59 29.94
N ILE A 18 -1.40 27.81 29.61
CA ILE A 18 -1.07 28.19 28.23
C ILE A 18 0.05 27.30 27.68
N LEU A 19 1.10 27.06 28.47
CA LEU A 19 2.19 26.15 28.10
C LEU A 19 1.67 24.73 27.89
N TRP A 20 0.76 24.24 28.75
CA TRP A 20 0.15 22.92 28.59
C TRP A 20 -0.64 22.79 27.29
N ILE A 21 -1.45 23.80 26.95
CA ILE A 21 -2.21 23.84 25.69
C ILE A 21 -1.27 23.83 24.48
N ILE A 22 -0.20 24.64 24.50
CA ILE A 22 0.79 24.70 23.41
C ILE A 22 1.52 23.37 23.27
N THR A 23 1.92 22.76 24.38
CA THR A 23 2.66 21.49 24.37
C THR A 23 1.76 20.34 23.92
N ALA A 24 0.50 20.31 24.35
CA ALA A 24 -0.50 19.35 23.90
C ALA A 24 -0.80 19.50 22.40
N ALA A 25 -0.96 20.74 21.91
CA ALA A 25 -1.15 21.04 20.50
C ALA A 25 0.06 20.61 19.66
N ALA A 26 1.29 20.91 20.09
CA ALA A 26 2.51 20.51 19.39
C ALA A 26 2.71 18.98 19.39
N THR A 27 2.34 18.30 20.48
CA THR A 27 2.41 16.83 20.59
C THR A 27 1.35 16.18 19.71
N PHE A 28 0.14 16.74 19.66
CA PHE A 28 -0.94 16.30 18.79
C PHE A 28 -0.57 16.48 17.32
N ASP A 29 -0.03 17.63 16.93
CA ASP A 29 0.38 17.90 15.55
C ASP A 29 1.52 16.96 15.10
N ARG A 30 2.54 16.79 15.95
CA ARG A 30 3.65 15.85 15.69
C ARG A 30 3.23 14.38 15.62
N THR A 31 2.11 13.99 16.24
CA THR A 31 1.62 12.59 16.21
C THR A 31 0.59 12.36 15.11
N PHE A 32 -0.26 13.35 14.80
CA PHE A 32 -1.32 13.24 13.80
C PHE A 32 -0.79 13.39 12.35
N VAL A 33 0.21 14.26 12.12
CA VAL A 33 0.81 14.43 10.78
C VAL A 33 1.43 13.13 10.24
N PRO A 34 2.23 12.36 11.02
CA PRO A 34 2.72 11.05 10.59
C PRO A 34 1.60 10.04 10.34
N LEU A 35 0.53 10.06 11.13
CA LEU A 35 -0.64 9.19 10.96
C LEU A 35 -1.38 9.46 9.64
N LYS A 36 -1.65 10.72 9.34
CA LYS A 36 -2.28 11.13 8.07
C LYS A 36 -1.42 10.78 6.86
N SER A 37 -0.12 11.05 6.92
CA SER A 37 0.84 10.68 5.88
C SER A 37 0.89 9.16 5.68
N TYR A 38 0.96 8.39 6.77
CA TYR A 38 0.95 6.93 6.73
C TYR A 38 -0.32 6.37 6.06
N ILE A 39 -1.51 6.84 6.43
CA ILE A 39 -2.76 6.40 5.80
C ILE A 39 -2.77 6.77 4.31
N GLY A 40 -2.35 8.00 3.97
CA GLY A 40 -2.34 8.49 2.59
C GLY A 40 -1.40 7.71 1.67
N GLU A 41 -0.20 7.34 2.14
CA GLU A 41 0.75 6.55 1.36
C GLU A 41 0.31 5.09 1.22
N ASN A 42 -0.14 4.47 2.31
CA ASN A 42 -0.51 3.07 2.31
C ASN A 42 -1.84 2.81 1.58
N SER A 43 -2.79 3.75 1.60
CA SER A 43 -4.03 3.66 0.79
C SER A 43 -3.75 3.69 -0.70
N LYS A 44 -2.79 4.51 -1.15
CA LYS A 44 -2.33 4.52 -2.56
C LYS A 44 -1.71 3.17 -2.95
N ILE A 45 -0.90 2.57 -2.08
CA ILE A 45 -0.32 1.24 -2.32
C ILE A 45 -1.42 0.19 -2.46
N ILE A 46 -2.39 0.15 -1.54
CA ILE A 46 -3.52 -0.81 -1.61
C ILE A 46 -4.32 -0.63 -2.89
N LEU A 47 -4.59 0.62 -3.27
CA LEU A 47 -5.36 0.94 -4.47
C LEU A 47 -4.64 0.42 -5.73
N GLU A 48 -3.34 0.72 -5.89
CA GLU A 48 -2.57 0.24 -7.04
C GLU A 48 -2.46 -1.29 -7.05
N VAL A 49 -2.28 -1.93 -5.90
CA VAL A 49 -2.31 -3.41 -5.76
C VAL A 49 -3.64 -3.99 -6.24
N SER A 50 -4.76 -3.38 -5.82
CA SER A 50 -6.10 -3.80 -6.25
C SER A 50 -6.29 -3.64 -7.76
N VAL A 51 -5.88 -2.50 -8.31
CA VAL A 51 -5.97 -2.22 -9.75
C VAL A 51 -5.19 -3.26 -10.57
N ILE A 52 -3.96 -3.59 -10.15
CA ILE A 52 -3.15 -4.62 -10.81
C ILE A 52 -3.85 -5.98 -10.76
N ASN A 53 -4.39 -6.37 -9.61
CA ASN A 53 -5.07 -7.65 -9.45
C ASN A 53 -6.36 -7.74 -10.27
N ASP A 54 -7.13 -6.66 -10.33
CA ASP A 54 -8.32 -6.57 -11.18
C ASP A 54 -7.93 -6.69 -12.66
N ASP A 55 -6.82 -6.06 -13.05
CA ASP A 55 -6.31 -6.11 -14.40
C ASP A 55 -5.81 -7.50 -14.81
N LEU A 56 -5.16 -8.23 -13.90
CA LEU A 56 -4.75 -9.62 -14.11
C LEU A 56 -5.98 -10.55 -14.21
N THR A 57 -6.99 -10.34 -13.36
CA THR A 57 -8.25 -11.09 -13.39
C THR A 57 -9.01 -10.87 -14.69
N ARG A 58 -9.04 -9.61 -15.16
CA ARG A 58 -9.62 -9.23 -16.45
C ARG A 58 -8.85 -9.87 -17.62
N THR A 59 -7.53 -9.90 -17.53
CA THR A 59 -6.69 -10.60 -18.52
C THR A 59 -7.06 -12.08 -18.60
N GLY A 60 -7.17 -12.77 -17.47
CA GLY A 60 -7.61 -14.17 -17.43
C GLY A 60 -8.99 -14.39 -18.02
N THR A 61 -9.94 -13.49 -17.74
CA THR A 61 -11.28 -13.55 -18.32
C THR A 61 -11.27 -13.36 -19.84
N LEU A 62 -10.43 -12.47 -20.36
CA LEU A 62 -10.26 -12.26 -21.80
C LEU A 62 -9.62 -13.50 -22.47
N VAL A 63 -8.62 -14.10 -21.83
CA VAL A 63 -7.99 -15.35 -22.31
C VAL A 63 -9.04 -16.46 -22.40
N LYS A 64 -9.81 -16.70 -21.32
CA LYS A 64 -10.92 -17.69 -21.30
C LYS A 64 -11.87 -17.51 -22.47
N ARG A 65 -12.26 -16.26 -22.74
CA ARG A 65 -13.16 -15.93 -23.86
C ARG A 65 -12.54 -16.24 -25.21
N VAL A 66 -11.26 -15.92 -25.42
CA VAL A 66 -10.56 -16.26 -26.66
C VAL A 66 -10.51 -17.77 -26.85
N VAL A 67 -10.10 -18.52 -25.80
CA VAL A 67 -10.06 -19.99 -25.82
C VAL A 67 -11.42 -20.57 -26.13
N PHE A 68 -12.47 -20.10 -25.46
CA PHE A 68 -13.85 -20.52 -25.70
C PHE A 68 -14.26 -20.31 -27.16
N TYR A 69 -14.04 -19.11 -27.72
CA TYR A 69 -14.46 -18.81 -29.10
C TYR A 69 -13.66 -19.59 -30.15
N GLU A 70 -12.37 -19.84 -29.91
CA GLU A 70 -11.55 -20.68 -30.80
C GLU A 70 -11.95 -22.17 -30.72
N THR A 71 -12.35 -22.64 -29.54
CA THR A 71 -12.73 -24.04 -29.31
C THR A 71 -14.11 -24.36 -29.88
N TYR A 72 -15.13 -23.57 -29.52
CA TYR A 72 -16.53 -23.85 -29.85
C TYR A 72 -17.00 -23.22 -31.16
N LYS A 73 -16.25 -22.26 -31.71
CA LYS A 73 -16.51 -21.60 -33.00
C LYS A 73 -17.98 -21.15 -33.21
N PRO A 74 -18.61 -20.43 -32.26
CA PRO A 74 -19.98 -19.96 -32.43
C PRO A 74 -20.11 -18.95 -33.59
N PHE A 75 -21.33 -18.57 -33.95
CA PHE A 75 -21.55 -17.56 -35.00
C PHE A 75 -20.73 -16.27 -34.74
N ASN A 76 -20.09 -15.77 -35.80
CA ASN A 76 -19.14 -14.65 -35.78
C ASN A 76 -17.93 -14.83 -34.84
N TYR A 77 -17.47 -16.05 -34.58
CA TYR A 77 -16.34 -16.30 -33.67
C TYR A 77 -15.09 -15.50 -34.06
N LYS A 78 -14.73 -15.40 -35.35
CA LYS A 78 -13.54 -14.65 -35.81
C LYS A 78 -13.54 -13.19 -35.33
N ASN A 79 -14.67 -12.50 -35.45
CA ASN A 79 -14.83 -11.12 -34.98
C ASN A 79 -14.77 -11.03 -33.45
N LYS A 80 -15.40 -12.00 -32.75
CA LYS A 80 -15.36 -12.07 -31.28
C LYS A 80 -13.93 -12.30 -30.78
N VAL A 81 -13.17 -13.21 -31.41
CA VAL A 81 -11.77 -13.47 -31.09
C VAL A 81 -10.95 -12.20 -31.30
N LYS A 82 -11.00 -11.59 -32.49
CA LYS A 82 -10.26 -10.36 -32.81
C LYS A 82 -10.49 -9.26 -31.78
N LYS A 83 -11.76 -8.99 -31.43
CA LYS A 83 -12.13 -7.98 -30.43
C LYS A 83 -11.57 -8.28 -29.02
N ASN A 84 -11.52 -9.55 -28.61
CA ASN A 84 -10.96 -9.90 -27.30
C ASN A 84 -9.42 -9.85 -27.30
N LEU A 85 -8.78 -10.20 -28.41
CA LEU A 85 -7.33 -10.06 -28.58
C LEU A 85 -6.87 -8.60 -28.53
N GLU A 86 -7.60 -7.69 -29.19
CA GLU A 86 -7.33 -6.24 -29.13
C GLU A 86 -7.43 -5.72 -27.69
N LYS A 87 -8.51 -6.08 -26.97
CA LYS A 87 -8.68 -5.74 -25.56
C LYS A 87 -7.54 -6.28 -24.70
N LEU A 88 -7.09 -7.51 -24.98
CA LEU A 88 -6.04 -8.16 -24.21
C LEU A 88 -4.67 -7.52 -24.47
N SER A 89 -4.38 -7.10 -25.70
CA SER A 89 -3.19 -6.29 -26.03
C SER A 89 -3.17 -4.95 -25.30
N PHE A 90 -4.32 -4.25 -25.23
CA PHE A 90 -4.46 -3.03 -24.44
C PHE A 90 -4.23 -3.30 -22.95
N GLN A 91 -4.83 -4.37 -22.44
CA GLN A 91 -4.73 -4.76 -21.03
C GLN A 91 -3.27 -5.02 -20.62
N ILE A 92 -2.49 -5.71 -21.44
CA ILE A 92 -1.06 -5.96 -21.18
C ILE A 92 -0.28 -4.65 -20.97
N LYS A 93 -0.48 -3.66 -21.85
CA LYS A 93 0.20 -2.36 -21.76
C LYS A 93 -0.21 -1.60 -20.50
N LYS A 94 -1.48 -1.69 -20.13
CA LYS A 94 -2.02 -1.06 -18.93
C LYS A 94 -1.40 -1.66 -17.66
N THR A 95 -1.41 -2.98 -17.56
CA THR A 95 -0.85 -3.69 -16.40
C THR A 95 0.64 -3.36 -16.18
N ASP A 96 1.46 -3.27 -17.24
CA ASP A 96 2.86 -2.81 -17.12
C ASP A 96 2.98 -1.41 -16.50
N LYS A 97 2.12 -0.48 -16.93
CA LYS A 97 2.13 0.90 -16.43
C LYS A 97 1.75 0.94 -14.95
N ASP A 98 0.79 0.14 -14.53
CA ASP A 98 0.33 0.09 -13.15
C ASP A 98 1.38 -0.56 -12.23
N TYR A 99 2.10 -1.58 -12.67
CA TYR A 99 3.30 -2.07 -11.96
C TYR A 99 4.37 -0.99 -11.79
N SER A 100 4.62 -0.17 -12.82
CA SER A 100 5.57 0.94 -12.73
C SER A 100 5.17 1.97 -11.65
N LYS A 101 3.88 2.33 -11.57
CA LYS A 101 3.37 3.21 -10.50
C LYS A 101 3.54 2.59 -9.12
N LEU A 102 3.22 1.30 -8.97
CA LEU A 102 3.39 0.59 -7.70
C LEU A 102 4.86 0.60 -7.26
N PHE A 103 5.79 0.43 -8.20
CA PHE A 103 7.23 0.48 -7.92
C PHE A 103 7.70 1.86 -7.49
N VAL A 104 7.17 2.94 -8.07
CA VAL A 104 7.44 4.31 -7.60
C VAL A 104 6.93 4.50 -6.17
N LEU A 105 5.71 4.04 -5.86
CA LEU A 105 5.15 4.12 -4.49
C LEU A 105 5.96 3.31 -3.47
N LEU A 106 6.48 2.16 -3.87
CA LEU A 106 7.30 1.29 -3.02
C LEU A 106 8.78 1.70 -3.01
N ASN A 107 9.15 2.78 -3.70
CA ASN A 107 10.51 3.27 -3.88
C ASN A 107 11.48 2.16 -4.38
N ILE A 108 10.97 1.34 -5.31
CA ILE A 108 11.72 0.28 -5.97
C ILE A 108 12.37 0.89 -7.21
N LYS A 109 13.72 0.98 -7.21
CA LYS A 109 14.47 1.30 -8.43
C LYS A 109 14.36 0.12 -9.40
N THR A 110 13.55 0.30 -10.44
CA THR A 110 13.31 -0.63 -11.55
C THR A 110 14.59 -1.05 -12.29
N PRO A 111 14.57 -2.20 -13.00
CA PRO A 111 14.62 -3.53 -12.44
C PRO A 111 15.99 -4.18 -12.75
N VAL A 112 16.25 -5.42 -12.34
CA VAL A 112 17.44 -6.27 -12.69
C VAL A 112 18.57 -6.38 -11.67
N LYS A 113 18.66 -5.57 -10.60
CA LYS A 113 19.60 -5.93 -9.51
C LYS A 113 18.91 -5.95 -8.18
N LEU A 114 18.66 -7.18 -7.71
CA LEU A 114 18.52 -7.56 -6.30
C LEU A 114 19.78 -7.14 -5.52
N LYS A 115 20.10 -5.84 -5.47
CA LYS A 115 20.93 -5.36 -4.37
C LYS A 115 20.00 -5.39 -3.18
N LYS A 116 20.30 -6.28 -2.22
CA LYS A 116 19.73 -6.31 -0.87
C LYS A 116 19.67 -4.86 -0.35
N SER A 117 18.57 -4.16 -0.54
CA SER A 117 18.37 -2.84 0.04
C SER A 117 17.69 -3.07 1.39
N SER A 118 18.43 -2.73 2.44
CA SER A 118 18.00 -2.75 3.82
C SER A 118 17.02 -1.61 4.08
N LEU A 119 15.71 -1.83 3.96
CA LEU A 119 14.69 -0.90 4.45
C LEU A 119 13.54 -1.73 5.05
N SER A 120 13.43 -1.70 6.37
CA SER A 120 12.81 -2.72 7.23
C SER A 120 11.29 -2.91 7.10
N ASN A 121 10.56 -2.03 6.40
CA ASN A 121 9.13 -2.22 6.09
C ASN A 121 8.81 -2.26 4.59
N ALA A 122 9.56 -1.51 3.76
CA ALA A 122 9.43 -1.56 2.30
C ALA A 122 9.82 -2.94 1.73
N LYS A 123 10.72 -3.67 2.42
CA LYS A 123 11.17 -5.01 2.01
C LYS A 123 10.01 -6.02 1.88
N TYR A 124 9.00 -5.92 2.73
CA TYR A 124 7.88 -6.88 2.71
C TYR A 124 7.04 -6.70 1.44
N PHE A 125 6.53 -5.50 1.19
CA PHE A 125 5.72 -5.23 -0.01
C PHE A 125 6.53 -5.32 -1.30
N SER A 126 7.79 -4.87 -1.27
CA SER A 126 8.64 -4.92 -2.45
C SER A 126 8.99 -6.34 -2.86
N GLU A 127 9.16 -7.28 -1.91
CA GLU A 127 9.43 -8.67 -2.25
C GLU A 127 8.24 -9.31 -3.00
N TYR A 128 7.01 -9.09 -2.54
CA TYR A 128 5.82 -9.57 -3.25
C TYR A 128 5.66 -8.89 -4.60
N ALA A 129 5.81 -7.56 -4.66
CA ALA A 129 5.69 -6.79 -5.90
C ALA A 129 6.73 -7.19 -6.95
N VAL A 130 7.97 -7.43 -6.54
CA VAL A 130 9.04 -7.88 -7.44
C VAL A 130 8.80 -9.30 -7.93
N LYS A 131 8.40 -10.24 -7.06
CA LYS A 131 8.10 -11.63 -7.46
C LYS A 131 6.92 -11.69 -8.45
N SER A 132 5.84 -10.99 -8.12
CA SER A 132 4.64 -10.88 -8.95
C SER A 132 4.96 -10.24 -10.31
N TYR A 133 5.72 -9.14 -10.33
CA TYR A 133 6.15 -8.50 -11.57
C TYR A 133 7.12 -9.37 -12.38
N TYR A 134 8.06 -10.09 -11.74
CA TYR A 134 8.95 -11.01 -12.43
C TYR A 134 8.17 -12.11 -13.14
N HIS A 135 7.19 -12.71 -12.45
CA HIS A 135 6.32 -13.70 -13.09
C HIS A 135 5.52 -13.07 -14.24
N TRP A 136 4.97 -11.87 -14.04
CA TRP A 136 4.25 -11.14 -15.08
C TRP A 136 5.12 -10.87 -16.31
N GLU A 137 6.27 -10.20 -16.16
CA GLU A 137 7.12 -9.72 -17.24
C GLU A 137 7.80 -10.86 -18.01
N TYR A 138 8.26 -11.90 -17.30
CA TYR A 138 9.12 -12.95 -17.88
C TYR A 138 8.39 -14.27 -18.14
N VAL A 139 7.24 -14.53 -17.52
CA VAL A 139 6.48 -15.78 -17.70
C VAL A 139 5.13 -15.50 -18.35
N SER A 140 4.23 -14.81 -17.65
CA SER A 140 2.85 -14.60 -18.06
C SER A 140 2.72 -13.81 -19.36
N LYS A 141 3.28 -12.60 -19.40
CA LYS A 141 3.16 -11.66 -20.51
C LYS A 141 3.75 -12.22 -21.81
N PRO A 142 4.94 -12.85 -21.84
CA PRO A 142 5.44 -13.50 -23.05
C PRO A 142 4.53 -14.63 -23.55
N ILE A 143 4.02 -15.48 -22.64
CA ILE A 143 3.09 -16.56 -23.03
C ILE A 143 1.81 -15.99 -23.61
N ILE A 144 1.22 -14.99 -22.96
CA ILE A 144 0.01 -14.32 -23.42
C ILE A 144 0.27 -13.63 -24.78
N LYS A 145 1.40 -12.95 -24.97
CA LYS A 145 1.76 -12.33 -26.26
C LYS A 145 1.94 -13.37 -27.38
N ARG A 146 2.55 -14.52 -27.09
CA ARG A 146 2.66 -15.62 -28.05
C ARG A 146 1.29 -16.19 -28.40
N PHE A 147 0.43 -16.36 -27.39
CA PHE A 147 -0.95 -16.79 -27.59
C PHE A 147 -1.73 -15.81 -28.48
N VAL A 148 -1.57 -14.50 -28.27
CA VAL A 148 -2.18 -13.46 -29.13
C VAL A 148 -1.67 -13.53 -30.57
N LYS A 149 -0.37 -13.75 -30.75
CA LYS A 149 0.27 -13.76 -32.08
C LYS A 149 0.00 -15.05 -32.86
N TYR A 150 -0.08 -16.19 -32.16
CA TYR A 150 -0.15 -17.52 -32.76
C TYR A 150 -1.32 -18.33 -32.18
N THR A 151 -2.54 -17.81 -32.31
CA THR A 151 -3.76 -18.40 -31.74
C THR A 151 -4.02 -19.83 -32.21
N GLY A 152 -3.61 -20.20 -33.44
CA GLY A 152 -3.80 -21.53 -34.01
C GLY A 152 -2.75 -22.58 -33.66
N PHE A 153 -1.68 -22.23 -32.95
CA PHE A 153 -0.52 -23.10 -32.69
C PHE A 153 -0.36 -23.51 -31.23
N VAL A 154 -1.26 -23.12 -30.34
CA VAL A 154 -1.23 -23.59 -28.95
C VAL A 154 -2.11 -24.84 -28.88
N PRO A 155 -1.55 -26.07 -28.96
CA PRO A 155 -2.34 -27.26 -28.70
C PRO A 155 -2.86 -27.16 -27.26
N LEU A 156 -4.15 -26.85 -27.12
CA LEU A 156 -4.90 -26.79 -25.87
C LEU A 156 -5.09 -28.21 -25.27
N LYS A 157 -4.06 -29.07 -25.30
CA LYS A 157 -4.04 -30.34 -24.58
C LYS A 157 -3.89 -30.14 -23.07
N LEU A 158 -3.41 -28.98 -22.64
CA LEU A 158 -3.52 -28.54 -21.25
C LEU A 158 -4.95 -28.05 -21.02
N SER A 159 -5.61 -28.57 -19.97
CA SER A 159 -6.91 -28.05 -19.55
C SER A 159 -6.85 -26.51 -19.44
N GLU A 160 -7.88 -25.81 -19.89
CA GLU A 160 -7.97 -24.34 -19.85
C GLU A 160 -7.61 -23.80 -18.45
N ARG A 161 -8.03 -24.52 -17.41
CA ARG A 161 -7.67 -24.25 -16.01
C ARG A 161 -6.16 -24.30 -15.78
N MET A 162 -5.47 -25.38 -16.17
CA MET A 162 -4.01 -25.47 -16.03
C MET A 162 -3.28 -24.40 -16.84
N PHE A 163 -3.74 -24.09 -18.05
CA PHE A 163 -3.13 -23.03 -18.86
C PHE A 163 -3.22 -21.66 -18.16
N LEU A 164 -4.38 -21.34 -17.60
CA LEU A 164 -4.59 -20.10 -16.87
C LEU A 164 -3.83 -20.07 -15.54
N GLU A 165 -3.82 -21.19 -14.83
CA GLU A 165 -3.06 -21.35 -13.60
C GLU A 165 -1.58 -21.08 -13.85
N TYR A 166 -1.04 -21.64 -14.93
CA TYR A 166 0.35 -21.47 -15.31
C TYR A 166 0.68 -20.07 -15.83
N THR A 167 -0.30 -19.39 -16.44
CA THR A 167 -0.07 -18.07 -17.05
C THR A 167 -0.39 -16.90 -16.15
N LEU A 168 -1.21 -17.03 -15.10
CA LEU A 168 -1.70 -15.87 -14.34
C LEU A 168 -1.64 -16.02 -12.82
N ASP A 169 -1.64 -17.24 -12.28
CA ASP A 169 -1.95 -17.46 -10.86
C ASP A 169 -0.84 -16.98 -9.92
N LYS A 170 0.42 -16.97 -10.37
CA LYS A 170 1.55 -16.45 -9.57
C LYS A 170 1.83 -14.96 -9.76
N SER A 171 1.10 -14.29 -10.66
CA SER A 171 1.27 -12.83 -10.88
C SER A 171 0.45 -12.00 -9.91
N VAL A 172 -0.54 -12.55 -9.23
CA VAL A 172 -1.46 -11.78 -8.38
C VAL A 172 -0.82 -11.41 -7.04
N LEU A 173 -1.01 -10.17 -6.61
CA LEU A 173 -0.51 -9.66 -5.33
C LEU A 173 -1.45 -10.04 -4.18
N PRO A 174 -0.95 -10.44 -3.00
CA PRO A 174 -1.80 -10.82 -1.89
C PRO A 174 -2.40 -9.58 -1.18
N THR A 175 -3.51 -9.02 -1.69
CA THR A 175 -4.13 -7.80 -1.16
C THR A 175 -4.40 -7.87 0.34
N TYR A 176 -4.90 -9.00 0.83
CA TYR A 176 -5.14 -9.21 2.27
C TYR A 176 -3.86 -9.10 3.11
N ALA A 177 -2.74 -9.64 2.61
CA ALA A 177 -1.46 -9.54 3.29
C ALA A 177 -0.95 -8.08 3.31
N PHE A 178 -1.26 -7.31 2.28
CA PHE A 178 -0.96 -5.87 2.22
C PHE A 178 -1.78 -5.10 3.27
N ILE A 179 -3.09 -5.29 3.28
CA ILE A 179 -4.02 -4.66 4.24
C ILE A 179 -3.60 -4.99 5.67
N ARG A 180 -3.40 -6.27 6.01
CA ARG A 180 -3.04 -6.71 7.37
C ARG A 180 -1.76 -6.04 7.87
N LYS A 181 -0.74 -5.92 7.02
CA LYS A 181 0.54 -5.31 7.39
C LYS A 181 0.41 -3.81 7.59
N ILE A 182 -0.40 -3.13 6.77
CA ILE A 182 -0.70 -1.70 6.90
C ILE A 182 -1.49 -1.43 8.18
N SER A 183 -2.53 -2.23 8.45
CA SER A 183 -3.31 -2.11 9.69
C SER A 183 -2.46 -2.31 10.94
N ALA A 184 -1.53 -3.27 10.92
CA ALA A 184 -0.61 -3.48 12.05
C ALA A 184 0.30 -2.27 12.31
N GLY A 185 0.82 -1.64 11.24
CA GLY A 185 1.63 -0.42 11.37
C GLY A 185 0.81 0.80 11.83
N PHE A 186 -0.44 0.91 11.36
CA PHE A 186 -1.37 1.93 11.85
C PHE A 186 -1.64 1.78 13.35
N VAL A 187 -1.96 0.57 13.83
CA VAL A 187 -2.17 0.30 15.26
C VAL A 187 -0.93 0.63 16.08
N TYR A 188 0.26 0.31 15.57
CA TYR A 188 1.52 0.68 16.23
C TYR A 188 1.67 2.20 16.37
N LEU A 189 1.41 2.97 15.30
CA LEU A 189 1.49 4.43 15.34
C LEU A 189 0.48 5.05 16.31
N VAL A 190 -0.76 4.54 16.34
CA VAL A 190 -1.78 4.99 17.30
C VAL A 190 -1.34 4.71 18.74
N ARG A 191 -0.82 3.51 19.02
CA ARG A 191 -0.30 3.17 20.36
C ARG A 191 0.86 4.07 20.75
N PHE A 192 1.82 4.28 19.85
CA PHE A 192 2.95 5.17 20.09
C PHE A 192 2.50 6.60 20.40
N ALA A 193 1.54 7.14 19.63
CA ALA A 193 0.97 8.45 19.88
C ALA A 193 0.29 8.54 21.25
N ALA A 194 -0.48 7.52 21.64
CA ALA A 194 -1.12 7.45 22.94
C ALA A 194 -0.09 7.43 24.08
N TYR A 195 0.99 6.65 23.96
CA TYR A 195 2.06 6.62 24.96
C TYR A 195 2.78 7.97 25.07
N ALA A 196 3.10 8.61 23.94
CA ALA A 196 3.73 9.92 23.93
C ALA A 196 2.85 10.98 24.61
N PHE A 197 1.53 10.93 24.38
CA PHE A 197 0.57 11.83 25.02
C PHE A 197 0.49 11.63 26.54
N ILE A 198 0.36 10.37 26.99
CA ILE A 198 0.32 10.03 28.42
C ILE A 198 1.60 10.48 29.12
N PHE A 199 2.76 10.15 28.55
CA PHE A 199 4.05 10.52 29.11
C PHE A 199 4.23 12.05 29.16
N GLY A 200 3.90 12.76 28.08
CA GLY A 200 3.95 14.22 28.03
C GLY A 200 3.06 14.87 29.08
N THR A 201 1.86 14.33 29.29
CA THR A 201 0.93 14.84 30.31
C THR A 201 1.48 14.64 31.72
N PHE A 202 2.08 13.48 32.00
CA PHE A 202 2.67 13.18 33.31
C PHE A 202 3.83 14.12 33.65
N VAL A 203 4.72 14.39 32.69
CA VAL A 203 5.85 15.33 32.86
C VAL A 203 5.35 16.74 33.16
N ILE A 204 4.30 17.22 32.47
CA ILE A 204 3.78 18.57 32.68
C ILE A 204 3.10 18.70 34.04
N ILE A 205 2.35 17.70 34.49
CA ILE A 205 1.74 17.69 35.83
C ILE A 205 2.82 17.78 36.91
N LEU A 206 3.88 16.97 36.79
CA LEU A 206 5.02 17.00 37.72
C LEU A 206 5.68 18.39 37.76
N LEU A 207 5.95 19.00 36.61
CA LEU A 207 6.53 20.34 36.53
C LEU A 207 5.60 21.40 37.14
N GLY A 208 4.29 21.31 36.90
CA GLY A 208 3.29 22.21 37.47
C GLY A 208 3.27 22.16 39.01
N ILE A 209 3.26 20.94 39.57
CA ILE A 209 3.34 20.74 41.03
C ILE A 209 4.65 21.32 41.57
N LEU A 210 5.78 21.11 40.89
CA LEU A 210 7.09 21.62 41.28
C LEU A 210 7.14 23.15 41.31
N ILE A 211 6.56 23.81 40.31
CA ILE A 211 6.47 25.27 40.23
C ILE A 211 5.60 25.82 41.36
N ILE A 212 4.42 25.22 41.60
CA ILE A 212 3.53 25.63 42.71
C ILE A 212 4.26 25.47 44.04
N PHE A 213 4.92 24.34 44.27
CA PHE A 213 5.69 24.10 45.48
C PHE A 213 6.80 25.13 45.68
N TYR A 214 7.54 25.47 44.63
CA TYR A 214 8.62 26.47 44.69
C TYR A 214 8.10 27.90 44.95
N LEU A 215 6.94 28.26 44.38
CA LEU A 215 6.34 29.59 44.57
C LEU A 215 5.61 29.75 45.91
N ASN A 216 5.17 28.65 46.52
CA ASN A 216 4.49 28.64 47.82
C ASN A 216 5.48 28.58 49.00
N LYS A 217 6.75 28.28 48.74
CA LYS A 217 7.85 28.36 49.70
C LYS A 217 8.40 29.79 49.77
#